data_AF-A0A6G0VY64-F1
#
_entry.id   AF-A0A6G0VY64-F1
#
_cell.length_a   1.000
_cell.length_b   1.000
_cell.length_c   1.000
_cell.angle_alpha   90.00
_cell.angle_beta   90.00
_cell.angle_gamma   90.00
#
_symmetry.space_group_name_H-M   'P 1'
#
loop_
_entity.id
_entity.type
_entity.pdbx_description
1 polymer ?
#
loop_
_entity_poly.entity_id
_entity_poly.type
_entity_poly.pdbx_seq_one_letter_code
_entity_poly.pdbx_strand_id
1 'polypeptide(L)'
;LSQIKIPVIKRRGKPKGSLQTVIGLPKKRKIFIKKPFKLMYFVDRYKLILSWFCSTNVVDKVMNMGWKISEHDVSSDVPDTIIDEMVDLYQVKDYFLPCGWKKVQNIVAKKKSSHNLWLCPICNKKCISNTISCDHCLIWYHTKCVCVTSIPSKNWFCKYC
;
A
#
# COMPACT_ATOMS: atom_id res chain seq x y z
N LEU A 1 5.47 -55.54 -21.07
CA LEU A 1 5.83 -54.23 -20.47
C LEU A 1 6.90 -53.57 -21.34
N SER A 2 6.48 -52.86 -22.38
CA SER A 2 7.38 -52.16 -23.30
C SER A 2 7.92 -50.88 -22.63
N GLN A 3 9.24 -50.82 -22.41
CA GLN A 3 9.92 -49.64 -21.87
C GLN A 3 9.87 -48.48 -22.88
N ILE A 4 9.11 -47.45 -22.56
CA ILE A 4 9.09 -46.19 -23.31
C ILE A 4 10.38 -45.42 -22.97
N LYS A 5 11.28 -45.25 -23.94
CA LYS A 5 12.46 -44.39 -23.82
C LYS A 5 12.07 -42.95 -24.19
N ILE A 6 12.11 -42.05 -23.23
CA ILE A 6 11.88 -40.61 -23.45
C ILE A 6 13.16 -40.00 -24.07
N PRO A 7 13.08 -39.33 -25.23
CA PRO A 7 14.25 -38.74 -25.87
C PRO A 7 14.76 -37.52 -25.09
N VAL A 8 16.09 -37.39 -24.98
CA VAL A 8 16.74 -36.27 -24.29
C VAL A 8 16.61 -34.99 -25.15
N ILE A 9 15.66 -34.13 -24.77
CA ILE A 9 15.47 -32.82 -25.41
C ILE A 9 16.60 -31.89 -24.96
N LYS A 10 17.45 -31.45 -25.90
CA LYS A 10 18.47 -30.42 -25.64
C LYS A 10 17.78 -29.12 -25.21
N ARG A 11 18.24 -28.50 -24.12
CA ARG A 11 17.75 -27.18 -23.68
C ARG A 11 18.00 -26.16 -24.79
N ARG A 12 16.95 -25.78 -25.54
CA ARG A 12 17.05 -24.69 -26.50
C ARG A 12 17.20 -23.38 -25.72
N GLY A 13 18.26 -22.63 -26.00
CA GLY A 13 18.44 -21.28 -25.45
C GLY A 13 17.28 -20.37 -25.85
N LYS A 14 17.09 -19.26 -25.13
CA LYS A 14 16.09 -18.26 -25.50
C LYS A 14 16.37 -17.74 -26.92
N PRO A 15 15.34 -17.55 -27.76
CA PRO A 15 15.52 -17.00 -29.09
C PRO A 15 16.19 -15.62 -29.01
N LYS A 16 17.18 -15.40 -29.89
CA LYS A 16 17.91 -14.14 -30.01
C LYS A 16 16.89 -13.00 -30.21
N GLY A 17 16.95 -11.98 -29.37
CA GLY A 17 16.01 -10.85 -29.40
C GLY A 17 14.82 -10.96 -28.43
N SER A 18 14.64 -12.06 -27.69
CA SER A 18 13.54 -12.16 -26.69
C SER A 18 13.59 -11.03 -25.64
N LEU A 19 14.80 -10.55 -25.34
CA LEU A 19 15.09 -9.49 -24.38
C LEU A 19 15.29 -8.12 -25.05
N GLN A 20 15.03 -7.98 -26.35
CA GLN A 20 15.23 -6.75 -27.10
C GLN A 20 13.90 -6.23 -27.68
N THR A 21 13.79 -4.92 -27.90
CA THR A 21 12.68 -4.28 -28.61
C THR A 21 12.81 -4.52 -30.12
N VAL A 22 11.79 -4.14 -30.90
CA VAL A 22 11.80 -4.27 -32.38
C VAL A 22 12.99 -3.52 -33.02
N ILE A 23 13.51 -2.48 -32.34
CA ILE A 23 14.70 -1.72 -32.76
C ILE A 23 16.00 -2.18 -32.08
N GLY A 24 16.02 -3.36 -31.45
CA GLY A 24 17.24 -3.96 -30.88
C GLY A 24 17.69 -3.42 -29.51
N LEU A 25 16.95 -2.48 -28.90
CA LEU A 25 17.27 -1.98 -27.56
C LEU A 25 16.89 -3.01 -26.48
N PRO A 26 17.62 -3.11 -25.36
CA PRO A 26 17.21 -3.95 -24.24
C PRO A 26 15.79 -3.59 -23.78
N LYS A 27 14.90 -4.59 -23.69
CA LYS A 27 13.58 -4.43 -23.06
C LYS A 27 13.82 -4.05 -21.60
N LYS A 28 13.59 -2.78 -21.26
CA LYS A 28 13.52 -2.35 -19.85
C LYS A 28 12.43 -3.18 -19.19
N ARG A 29 12.77 -3.89 -18.11
CA ARG A 29 11.76 -4.51 -17.24
C ARG A 29 10.81 -3.39 -16.83
N LYS A 30 9.49 -3.60 -16.96
CA LYS A 30 8.51 -2.71 -16.36
C LYS A 30 8.73 -2.76 -14.86
N ILE A 31 9.49 -1.82 -14.32
CA ILE A 31 9.57 -1.61 -12.88
C ILE A 31 8.20 -1.04 -12.53
N PHE A 32 7.39 -1.80 -11.78
CA PHE A 32 6.18 -1.26 -11.17
C PHE A 32 6.63 -0.26 -10.11
N ILE A 33 6.87 0.98 -10.53
CA ILE A 33 7.19 2.06 -9.61
C ILE A 33 5.89 2.43 -8.91
N LYS A 34 5.84 2.22 -7.60
CA LYS A 34 4.74 2.68 -6.76
C LYS A 34 4.52 4.19 -6.98
N LYS A 35 3.26 4.59 -7.12
CA LYS A 35 2.91 6.00 -7.24
C LYS A 35 2.77 6.61 -5.84
N PRO A 36 3.20 7.87 -5.64
CA PRO A 36 2.91 8.58 -4.40
C PRO A 36 1.39 8.77 -4.27
N PHE A 37 0.88 8.83 -3.04
CA PHE A 37 -0.53 8.86 -2.67
C PHE A 37 -1.32 9.91 -3.47
N LYS A 38 -0.77 11.14 -3.57
CA LYS A 38 -1.34 12.25 -4.35
C LYS A 38 -1.52 11.95 -5.83
N LEU A 39 -0.69 11.09 -6.43
CA LEU A 39 -0.74 10.72 -7.85
C LEU A 39 -1.37 9.33 -8.08
N MET A 40 -1.83 8.65 -7.02
CA MET A 40 -2.58 7.41 -7.16
C MET A 40 -3.92 7.66 -7.82
N TYR A 41 -4.33 6.74 -8.69
CA TYR A 41 -5.67 6.72 -9.25
C TYR A 41 -6.68 6.46 -8.13
N PHE A 42 -7.90 7.00 -8.26
CA PHE A 42 -8.89 6.98 -7.19
C PHE A 42 -9.18 5.56 -6.68
N VAL A 43 -9.31 4.57 -7.59
CA VAL A 43 -9.56 3.17 -7.21
C VAL A 43 -8.46 2.61 -6.31
N ASP A 44 -7.19 2.83 -6.66
CA ASP A 44 -6.06 2.34 -5.88
C ASP A 44 -5.93 3.08 -4.55
N ARG A 45 -6.23 4.38 -4.55
CA ARG A 45 -6.24 5.21 -3.35
C ARG A 45 -7.32 4.75 -2.37
N TYR A 46 -8.52 4.45 -2.86
CA TYR A 46 -9.62 3.97 -2.03
C TYR A 46 -9.31 2.59 -1.47
N LYS A 47 -8.75 1.68 -2.27
CA LYS A 47 -8.25 0.39 -1.78
C LYS A 47 -7.26 0.55 -0.62
N LEU A 48 -6.31 1.47 -0.76
CA LEU A 48 -5.33 1.74 0.29
C LEU A 48 -6.00 2.29 1.55
N ILE A 49 -6.89 3.27 1.43
CA ILE A 49 -7.62 3.83 2.58
C ILE A 49 -8.47 2.75 3.26
N LEU A 50 -9.20 1.94 2.50
CA LEU A 50 -10.04 0.87 3.03
C LEU A 50 -9.21 -0.21 3.75
N SER A 51 -8.00 -0.50 3.25
CA SER A 51 -7.08 -1.47 3.86
C SER A 51 -6.60 -1.06 5.26
N TRP A 52 -6.70 0.22 5.62
CA TRP A 52 -6.41 0.68 6.99
C TRP A 52 -7.48 0.30 8.00
N PHE A 53 -8.72 0.06 7.54
CA PHE A 53 -9.84 -0.27 8.40
C PHE A 53 -10.16 -1.75 8.44
N CYS A 54 -9.84 -2.52 7.40
CA CYS A 54 -10.27 -3.90 7.29
C CYS A 54 -9.24 -4.77 6.56
N SER A 55 -9.38 -6.09 6.71
CA SER A 55 -8.49 -7.05 6.03
C SER A 55 -8.61 -6.96 4.50
N THR A 56 -7.56 -7.37 3.80
CA THR A 56 -7.51 -7.39 2.33
C THR A 56 -8.68 -8.15 1.71
N ASN A 57 -9.13 -9.24 2.35
CA ASN A 57 -10.27 -10.04 1.91
C ASN A 57 -11.58 -9.23 1.90
N VAL A 58 -11.79 -8.36 2.89
CA VAL A 58 -12.99 -7.49 2.96
C VAL A 58 -12.90 -6.41 1.90
N VAL A 59 -11.72 -5.78 1.73
CA VAL A 59 -11.49 -4.77 0.69
C VAL A 59 -11.79 -5.35 -0.70
N ASP A 60 -11.34 -6.57 -1.00
CA ASP A 60 -11.60 -7.20 -2.30
C ASP A 60 -13.09 -7.48 -2.54
N LYS A 61 -13.84 -7.90 -1.51
CA LYS A 61 -15.30 -8.06 -1.60
C LYS A 61 -16.01 -6.74 -1.85
N VAL A 62 -15.58 -5.67 -1.18
CA VAL A 62 -16.15 -4.34 -1.32
C VAL A 62 -15.92 -3.79 -2.73
N MET A 63 -14.70 -3.93 -3.23
CA MET A 63 -14.30 -3.37 -4.53
C MET A 63 -14.84 -4.16 -5.73
N ASN A 64 -14.97 -5.48 -5.61
CA ASN A 64 -15.34 -6.34 -6.75
C ASN A 64 -16.77 -6.88 -6.69
N MET A 65 -17.34 -7.04 -5.48
CA MET A 65 -18.66 -7.66 -5.28
C MET A 65 -19.72 -6.68 -4.77
N GLY A 66 -19.36 -5.40 -4.57
CA GLY A 66 -20.30 -4.38 -4.07
C GLY A 66 -20.68 -4.57 -2.59
N TRP A 67 -19.90 -5.34 -1.83
CA TRP A 67 -20.11 -5.50 -0.38
C TRP A 67 -19.97 -4.16 0.34
N LYS A 68 -20.68 -3.99 1.46
CA LYS A 68 -20.59 -2.79 2.32
C LYS A 68 -20.02 -3.17 3.68
N ILE A 69 -19.05 -2.40 4.16
CA ILE A 69 -18.31 -2.66 5.40
C ILE A 69 -19.22 -2.38 6.60
N SER A 70 -19.41 -3.36 7.47
CA SER A 70 -20.18 -3.25 8.72
C SER A 70 -19.29 -2.81 9.90
N GLU A 71 -19.89 -2.59 11.07
CA GLU A 71 -19.15 -2.26 12.28
C GLU A 71 -18.14 -3.35 12.69
N HIS A 72 -18.48 -4.62 12.49
CA HIS A 72 -17.66 -5.77 12.88
C HIS A 72 -16.43 -5.94 11.99
N ASP A 73 -16.51 -5.47 10.74
CA ASP A 73 -15.41 -5.56 9.78
C ASP A 73 -14.34 -4.49 10.03
N VAL A 74 -14.67 -3.43 10.76
CA VAL A 74 -13.75 -2.33 11.08
C VAL A 74 -12.85 -2.71 12.25
N SER A 75 -11.55 -2.80 11.96
CA SER A 75 -10.46 -2.94 12.92
C SER A 75 -10.45 -1.80 13.94
N SER A 76 -10.14 -2.13 15.20
CA SER A 76 -9.87 -1.13 16.23
C SER A 76 -8.45 -0.57 16.14
N ASP A 77 -7.52 -1.35 15.58
CA ASP A 77 -6.13 -0.96 15.36
C ASP A 77 -5.98 -0.38 13.95
N VAL A 78 -6.29 0.90 13.83
CA VAL A 78 -6.18 1.67 12.59
C VAL A 78 -4.90 2.52 12.69
N PRO A 79 -4.09 2.66 11.63
CA PRO A 79 -2.91 3.52 11.68
C PRO A 79 -3.27 4.99 11.90
N ASP A 80 -2.35 5.78 12.46
CA ASP A 80 -2.57 7.23 12.64
C ASP A 80 -2.67 7.97 11.30
N THR A 81 -2.15 7.39 10.21
CA THR A 81 -2.16 8.00 8.86
C THR A 81 -3.54 8.39 8.35
N ILE A 82 -4.62 7.84 8.93
CA ILE A 82 -6.00 8.21 8.57
C ILE A 82 -6.36 9.68 8.85
N ILE A 83 -5.59 10.35 9.72
CA ILE A 83 -5.82 11.77 10.05
C ILE A 83 -4.93 12.70 9.22
N ASP A 84 -4.06 12.16 8.37
CA ASP A 84 -3.20 12.95 7.49
C ASP A 84 -4.04 13.83 6.57
N GLU A 85 -3.59 15.06 6.34
CA GLU A 85 -4.33 16.08 5.58
C GLU A 85 -4.60 15.65 4.13
N MET A 86 -3.77 14.75 3.58
CA MET A 86 -3.96 14.22 2.23
C MET A 86 -5.12 13.21 2.14
N VAL A 87 -5.62 12.70 3.26
CA VAL A 87 -6.62 11.64 3.32
C VAL A 87 -8.03 12.23 3.41
N ASP A 88 -8.78 12.14 2.31
CA ASP A 88 -10.21 12.44 2.28
C ASP A 88 -11.04 11.17 2.49
N LEU A 89 -11.49 10.97 3.74
CA LEU A 89 -12.30 9.81 4.11
C LEU A 89 -13.72 9.85 3.52
N TYR A 90 -14.24 11.02 3.15
CA TYR A 90 -15.59 11.08 2.57
C TYR A 90 -15.67 10.37 1.23
N GLN A 91 -14.56 10.28 0.50
CA GLN A 91 -14.48 9.56 -0.78
C GLN A 91 -14.72 8.06 -0.64
N VAL A 92 -14.50 7.50 0.55
CA VAL A 92 -14.72 6.07 0.81
C VAL A 92 -15.99 5.79 1.62
N LYS A 93 -16.75 6.83 2.00
CA LYS A 93 -17.97 6.71 2.81
C LYS A 93 -18.95 5.71 2.23
N ASP A 94 -19.12 5.73 0.91
CA ASP A 94 -20.08 4.88 0.21
C ASP A 94 -19.70 3.39 0.26
N TYR A 95 -18.51 3.02 0.70
CA TYR A 95 -18.15 1.62 0.92
C TYR A 95 -18.59 1.08 2.28
N PHE A 96 -19.10 1.92 3.18
CA PHE A 96 -19.52 1.54 4.52
C PHE A 96 -21.05 1.49 4.66
N LEU A 97 -21.53 0.59 5.52
CA LEU A 97 -22.87 0.70 6.10
C LEU A 97 -22.91 1.88 7.10
N PRO A 98 -24.09 2.46 7.38
CA PRO A 98 -24.20 3.57 8.32
C PRO A 98 -23.57 3.29 9.70
N CYS A 99 -23.72 2.08 10.23
CA CYS A 99 -23.09 1.65 11.48
C CYS A 99 -21.56 1.58 11.38
N GLY A 100 -21.03 0.99 10.30
CA GLY A 100 -19.59 0.93 10.03
C GLY A 100 -18.98 2.34 9.89
N TRP A 101 -19.65 3.22 9.16
CA TRP A 101 -19.21 4.61 8.99
C TRP A 101 -19.18 5.37 10.31
N LYS A 102 -20.20 5.21 11.16
CA LYS A 102 -20.23 5.81 12.49
C LYS A 102 -19.03 5.37 13.34
N LYS A 103 -18.66 4.09 13.29
CA LYS A 103 -17.46 3.58 13.98
C LYS A 103 -16.18 4.18 13.42
N VAL A 104 -16.04 4.30 12.10
CA VAL A 104 -14.90 4.99 11.47
C VAL A 104 -14.79 6.44 11.96
N GLN A 105 -15.91 7.19 11.96
CA GLN A 105 -15.94 8.56 12.46
C GLN A 105 -15.51 8.65 13.92
N ASN A 106 -15.96 7.73 14.79
CA ASN A 106 -15.56 7.68 16.20
C ASN A 106 -14.05 7.43 16.36
N ILE A 107 -13.48 6.49 15.58
CA ILE A 107 -12.04 6.18 15.60
C ILE A 107 -11.23 7.40 15.16
N VAL A 108 -11.63 8.03 14.06
CA VAL A 108 -10.95 9.21 13.49
C VAL A 108 -11.04 10.40 14.45
N ALA A 109 -12.20 10.67 15.03
CA ALA A 109 -12.39 11.73 16.01
C ALA A 109 -11.49 11.52 17.24
N LYS A 110 -11.48 10.29 17.79
CA LYS A 110 -10.62 9.93 18.93
C LYS A 110 -9.14 10.14 18.61
N LYS A 111 -8.68 9.71 17.43
CA LYS A 111 -7.30 9.92 16.97
C LYS A 111 -6.99 11.40 16.81
N LYS A 112 -7.84 12.19 16.12
CA LYS A 112 -7.62 13.63 15.97
C LYS A 112 -7.51 14.37 17.31
N SER A 113 -8.35 14.04 18.28
CA SER A 113 -8.32 14.68 19.61
C SER A 113 -7.14 14.26 20.48
N SER A 114 -6.55 13.08 20.26
CA SER A 114 -5.43 12.56 21.05
C SER A 114 -4.08 12.64 20.32
N HIS A 115 -4.09 13.04 19.05
CA HIS A 115 -2.90 13.08 18.23
C HIS A 115 -2.05 14.29 18.58
N ASN A 116 -0.92 14.02 19.22
CA ASN A 116 0.11 15.03 19.47
C ASN A 116 1.28 14.92 18.49
N LEU A 117 1.71 13.69 18.17
CA LEU A 117 2.88 13.40 17.34
C LEU A 117 2.73 12.04 16.66
N TRP A 118 3.27 11.92 15.45
CA TRP A 118 3.34 10.66 14.72
C TRP A 118 4.20 9.62 15.44
N LEU A 119 3.79 8.35 15.43
CA LEU A 119 4.57 7.25 16.00
C LEU A 119 5.26 6.45 14.89
N CYS A 120 6.55 6.15 15.09
CA CYS A 120 7.28 5.27 14.19
C CYS A 120 6.87 3.81 14.46
N PRO A 121 6.36 3.06 13.47
CA PRO A 121 5.87 1.69 13.69
C PRO A 121 6.98 0.66 13.94
N ILE A 122 8.25 1.04 13.71
CA ILE A 122 9.40 0.14 13.91
C ILE A 122 9.85 0.13 15.38
N CYS A 123 9.84 1.30 16.03
CA CYS A 123 10.35 1.45 17.39
C CYS A 123 9.30 1.94 18.41
N ASN A 124 8.08 2.22 17.95
CA ASN A 124 6.95 2.76 18.72
C ASN A 124 7.25 4.05 19.48
N LYS A 125 8.26 4.82 19.04
CA LYS A 125 8.61 6.14 19.60
C LYS A 125 8.08 7.27 18.71
N LYS A 126 7.88 8.43 19.34
CA LYS A 126 7.43 9.67 18.68
C LYS A 126 8.44 10.15 17.62
N CYS A 127 7.92 10.54 16.47
CA CYS A 127 8.65 11.11 15.35
C CYS A 127 8.86 12.61 15.56
N ILE A 128 9.87 12.98 16.37
CA ILE A 128 10.17 14.38 16.72
C ILE A 128 11.20 15.01 15.77
N SER A 129 12.27 14.28 15.45
CA SER A 129 13.35 14.75 14.58
C SER A 129 13.94 13.60 13.76
N ASN A 130 14.59 13.94 12.65
CA ASN A 130 15.15 12.98 11.70
C ASN A 130 14.11 11.94 11.27
N THR A 131 13.00 12.43 10.73
CA THR A 131 11.86 11.63 10.31
C THR A 131 11.63 11.76 8.82
N ILE A 132 10.96 10.76 8.27
CA ILE A 132 10.60 10.70 6.85
C ILE A 132 9.24 10.03 6.73
N SER A 133 8.36 10.60 5.91
CA SER A 133 7.07 10.00 5.58
C SER A 133 7.16 9.22 4.28
N CYS A 134 6.53 8.05 4.23
CA CYS A 134 6.39 7.29 2.98
C CYS A 134 5.40 7.99 2.06
N ASP A 135 5.82 8.36 0.86
CA ASP A 135 4.95 9.03 -0.10
C ASP A 135 3.80 8.16 -0.61
N HIS A 136 3.82 6.85 -0.38
CA HIS A 136 2.72 5.94 -0.78
C HIS A 136 1.72 5.70 0.35
N CYS A 137 2.16 5.24 1.52
CA CYS A 137 1.27 4.88 2.63
C CYS A 137 1.11 5.97 3.70
N LEU A 138 1.82 7.09 3.57
CA LEU A 138 1.81 8.24 4.49
C LEU A 138 2.29 7.94 5.92
N ILE A 139 2.83 6.75 6.16
CA ILE A 139 3.38 6.38 7.46
C ILE A 139 4.70 7.12 7.68
N TRP A 140 4.84 7.70 8.87
CA TRP A 140 6.06 8.35 9.34
C TRP A 140 7.02 7.36 10.01
N TYR A 141 8.29 7.48 9.68
CA TYR A 141 9.38 6.67 10.24
C TYR A 141 10.51 7.57 10.71
N HIS A 142 11.30 7.13 11.70
CA HIS A 142 12.64 7.71 11.91
C HIS A 142 13.55 7.26 10.77
N THR A 143 14.34 8.18 10.21
CA THR A 143 15.30 7.89 9.14
C THR A 143 16.24 6.75 9.53
N LYS A 144 16.71 6.72 10.79
CA LYS A 144 17.52 5.62 11.36
C LYS A 144 16.80 4.26 11.35
N CYS A 145 15.50 4.23 11.66
CA CYS A 145 14.72 2.98 11.70
C CYS A 145 14.54 2.37 10.30
N VAL A 146 14.62 3.18 9.25
CA VAL A 146 14.52 2.75 7.85
C VAL A 146 15.84 2.85 7.08
N CYS A 147 16.96 3.00 7.80
CA CYS A 147 18.32 3.08 7.25
C CYS A 147 18.49 4.15 6.16
N VAL A 148 17.77 5.26 6.26
CA VAL A 148 17.91 6.42 5.38
C VAL A 148 19.01 7.32 5.94
N THR A 149 20.12 7.43 5.22
CA THR A 149 21.29 8.24 5.61
C THR A 149 21.15 9.70 5.21
N SER A 150 20.47 9.98 4.10
CA SER A 150 20.18 11.32 3.60
C SER A 150 18.73 11.41 3.15
N ILE A 151 18.02 12.48 3.52
CA ILE A 151 16.65 12.71 3.09
C ILE A 151 16.63 12.84 1.55
N PRO A 152 15.88 11.98 0.83
CA PRO A 152 15.81 12.06 -0.62
C PRO A 152 15.22 13.38 -1.09
N SER A 153 15.72 13.92 -2.20
CA SER A 153 15.15 15.12 -2.84
C SER A 153 13.87 14.85 -3.63
N LYS A 154 13.51 13.58 -3.81
CA LYS A 154 12.33 13.10 -4.53
C LYS A 154 11.49 12.22 -3.60
N ASN A 155 10.44 11.62 -4.16
CA ASN A 155 9.59 10.70 -3.42
C ASN A 155 10.40 9.55 -2.79
N TRP A 156 10.05 9.20 -1.56
CA TRP A 156 10.58 8.08 -0.81
C TRP A 156 9.46 7.09 -0.47
N PHE A 157 9.77 5.80 -0.61
CA PHE A 157 8.83 4.72 -0.32
C PHE A 157 9.43 3.78 0.73
N CYS A 158 8.66 3.43 1.75
CA CYS A 158 9.11 2.46 2.73
C CYS A 158 9.13 1.05 2.13
N LYS A 159 9.95 0.16 2.71
CA LYS A 159 10.07 -1.23 2.27
C LYS A 159 8.79 -2.07 2.40
N TYR A 160 7.80 -1.56 3.14
CA TYR A 160 6.51 -2.23 3.37
C TYR A 160 5.45 -1.86 2.33
N CYS A 161 5.77 -0.95 1.41
CA CYS A 161 4.93 -0.61 0.27
C CYS A 161 5.36 -1.45 -0.94
#